data_AF-A0A949KCD3-F1
#
_entry.id   AF-A0A949KCD3-F1
#
_cell.length_a   1.000
_cell.length_b   1.000
_cell.length_c   1.000
_cell.angle_alpha   90.00
_cell.angle_beta   90.00
_cell.angle_gamma   90.00
#
_symmetry.space_group_name_H-M   'P 1'
#
loop_
_entity.id
_entity.type
_entity.pdbx_description
1 polymer ?
#
loop_
_entity_poly.entity_id
_entity_poly.type
_entity_poly.pdbx_seq_one_letter_code
_entity_poly.pdbx_strand_id
1 'polypeptide(L)'
;MKWLWLGWLVCVITAALLGYMVLVEAPAVSAMLGGMALPDAVPLGYGEEAARSLYAAFQADFTLAAAEGRQSASAAYVAMHARSDLVFPPLLAASLAFLAFASVYAGRTQASPSRQVSVGVGLVMALAFTYLACDFLENAVADAMYGPQAMAAGFNGPIVFVLQVLTRGKYLTLVLAGLIIVALWVARWKGPRQPAAPET
;
A
#
# COMPACT_ATOMS: atom_id res chain seq x y z
N MET A 1 -27.86 3.63 -6.44
CA MET A 1 -27.05 3.50 -5.22
C MET A 1 -26.91 2.05 -4.74
N LYS A 2 -27.94 1.19 -4.78
CA LYS A 2 -27.89 -0.25 -4.38
C LYS A 2 -26.85 -1.15 -5.08
N TRP A 3 -26.11 -0.68 -6.10
CA TRP A 3 -25.11 -1.49 -6.83
C TRP A 3 -23.65 -1.14 -6.51
N LEU A 4 -23.37 0.03 -5.90
CA LEU A 4 -21.99 0.46 -5.62
C LEU A 4 -21.57 0.26 -4.15
N TRP A 5 -22.49 -0.14 -3.28
CA TRP A 5 -22.24 -0.26 -1.83
C TRP A 5 -21.15 -1.27 -1.51
N LEU A 6 -21.02 -2.35 -2.29
CA LEU A 6 -19.96 -3.34 -2.12
C LEU A 6 -18.58 -2.71 -2.29
N GLY A 7 -18.39 -1.86 -3.30
CA GLY A 7 -17.11 -1.18 -3.52
C GLY A 7 -16.82 -0.14 -2.43
N TRP A 8 -17.84 0.58 -1.95
CA TRP A 8 -17.67 1.47 -0.81
C TRP A 8 -17.31 0.71 0.48
N LEU A 9 -17.90 -0.46 0.69
CA LEU A 9 -17.55 -1.34 1.81
C LEU A 9 -16.10 -1.80 1.70
N VAL A 10 -15.63 -2.18 0.51
CA VAL A 10 -14.20 -2.50 0.28
C VAL A 10 -13.30 -1.31 0.65
N CYS A 11 -13.66 -0.08 0.25
CA CYS A 11 -12.89 1.11 0.64
C CYS A 11 -12.86 1.34 2.16
N VAL A 12 -14.01 1.17 2.84
CA VAL A 12 -14.09 1.31 4.30
C VAL A 12 -13.25 0.26 5.00
N ILE A 13 -13.33 -1.01 4.58
CA ILE A 13 -12.52 -2.10 5.13
C ILE A 13 -11.03 -1.83 4.90
N THR A 14 -10.66 -1.38 3.70
CA THR A 14 -9.27 -1.01 3.35
C THR A 14 -8.75 0.10 4.25
N ALA A 15 -9.55 1.16 4.47
CA ALA A 15 -9.18 2.27 5.34
C ALA A 15 -9.06 1.86 6.82
N ALA A 16 -9.97 1.02 7.30
CA ALA A 16 -9.91 0.47 8.65
C ALA A 16 -8.67 -0.39 8.86
N LEU A 17 -8.33 -1.24 7.87
CA LEU A 17 -7.13 -2.07 7.89
C LEU A 17 -5.85 -1.21 7.88
N LEU A 18 -5.79 -0.18 7.02
CA LEU A 18 -4.68 0.78 7.03
C LEU A 18 -4.52 1.44 8.40
N GLY A 19 -5.63 1.89 9.00
CA GLY A 19 -5.63 2.48 10.34
C GLY A 19 -5.08 1.51 11.39
N TYR A 20 -5.50 0.25 11.34
CA TYR A 20 -5.00 -0.80 12.24
C TYR A 20 -3.49 -1.04 12.04
N MET A 21 -3.02 -1.17 10.80
CA MET A 21 -1.60 -1.36 10.50
C MET A 21 -0.74 -0.21 11.01
N VAL A 22 -1.15 1.04 10.75
CA VAL A 22 -0.41 2.25 11.10
C VAL A 22 -0.44 2.54 12.61
N LEU A 23 -1.55 2.24 13.30
CA LEU A 23 -1.73 2.61 14.70
C LEU A 23 -1.43 1.47 15.68
N VAL A 24 -1.38 0.21 15.22
CA VAL A 24 -1.22 -0.96 16.08
C VAL A 24 -0.02 -1.79 15.69
N GLU A 25 0.02 -2.32 14.46
CA GLU A 25 1.03 -3.33 14.09
C GLU A 25 2.43 -2.74 13.89
N ALA A 26 2.55 -1.71 13.03
CA ALA A 26 3.84 -1.09 12.77
C ALA A 26 4.44 -0.46 14.05
N PRO A 27 3.68 0.26 14.90
CA PRO A 27 4.18 0.75 16.19
C PRO A 27 4.61 -0.36 17.16
N ALA A 28 3.90 -1.50 17.18
CA ALA A 28 4.26 -2.61 18.05
C ALA A 28 5.64 -3.21 17.69
N VAL A 29 5.91 -3.44 16.41
CA VAL A 29 7.22 -3.92 15.96
C VAL A 29 8.29 -2.83 16.15
N SER A 30 7.97 -1.57 15.84
CA SER A 30 8.86 -0.43 16.05
C SER A 30 9.29 -0.30 17.52
N ALA A 31 8.38 -0.51 18.48
CA ALA A 31 8.68 -0.47 19.90
C ALA A 31 9.72 -1.51 20.33
N MET A 32 9.70 -2.71 19.72
CA MET A 32 10.71 -3.75 19.96
C MET A 32 12.10 -3.34 19.45
N LEU A 33 12.13 -2.41 18.48
CA LEU A 33 13.34 -1.87 17.86
C LEU A 33 13.71 -0.49 18.43
N GLY A 34 13.27 -0.16 19.64
CA GLY A 34 13.59 1.13 20.27
C GLY A 34 12.95 2.34 19.57
N GLY A 35 11.83 2.16 18.89
CA GLY A 35 11.10 3.22 18.19
C GLY A 35 11.63 3.53 16.80
N MET A 36 12.53 2.71 16.24
CA MET A 36 12.96 2.87 14.86
C MET A 36 11.81 2.63 13.89
N ALA A 37 11.72 3.45 12.85
CA ALA A 37 10.73 3.27 11.81
C ALA A 37 10.93 1.91 11.11
N LEU A 38 9.85 1.36 10.54
CA LEU A 38 9.94 0.21 9.65
C LEU A 38 10.09 0.69 8.20
N PRO A 39 10.58 -0.15 7.27
CA PRO A 39 10.72 0.22 5.85
C PRO A 39 9.43 0.80 5.27
N ASP A 40 8.31 0.21 5.62
CA ASP A 40 6.96 0.56 5.15
C ASP A 40 6.44 1.90 5.67
N ALA A 41 7.11 2.47 6.68
CA ALA A 41 6.79 3.78 7.24
C ALA A 41 7.65 4.92 6.65
N VAL A 42 8.60 4.60 5.75
CA VAL A 42 9.54 5.57 5.17
C VAL A 42 9.25 5.74 3.66
N PRO A 43 8.53 6.80 3.24
CA PRO A 43 8.03 6.93 1.87
C PRO A 43 9.09 6.95 0.75
N LEU A 44 10.35 7.25 1.08
CA LEU A 44 11.47 7.29 0.13
C LEU A 44 12.41 6.08 0.24
N GLY A 45 12.06 5.12 1.12
CA GLY A 45 12.89 3.98 1.50
C GLY A 45 14.06 4.34 2.42
N TYR A 46 14.84 3.32 2.79
CA TYR A 46 16.04 3.48 3.62
C TYR A 46 17.30 3.69 2.80
N GLY A 47 18.11 4.67 3.17
CA GLY A 47 19.54 4.69 2.81
C GLY A 47 20.30 3.50 3.42
N GLU A 48 21.47 3.17 2.87
CA GLU A 48 22.27 2.02 3.33
C GLU A 48 22.61 2.09 4.83
N GLU A 49 22.99 3.27 5.32
CA GLU A 49 23.31 3.48 6.73
C GLU A 49 22.10 3.23 7.64
N ALA A 50 20.92 3.75 7.26
CA ALA A 50 19.69 3.55 8.02
C ALA A 50 19.19 2.09 7.96
N ALA A 51 19.35 1.42 6.81
CA ALA A 51 19.06 -0.01 6.69
C ALA A 51 20.00 -0.84 7.58
N ARG A 52 21.27 -0.46 7.66
CA ARG A 52 22.26 -1.13 8.51
C ARG A 52 21.99 -0.91 10.00
N SER A 53 21.62 0.31 10.40
CA SER A 53 21.25 0.58 11.80
C SER A 53 20.00 -0.19 12.21
N LEU A 54 18.99 -0.24 11.33
CA LEU A 54 17.79 -1.02 11.54
C LEU A 54 18.11 -2.52 11.63
N TYR A 55 18.96 -3.04 10.74
CA TYR A 55 19.41 -4.44 10.80
C TYR A 55 20.10 -4.76 12.12
N ALA A 56 21.01 -3.90 12.59
CA ALA A 56 21.69 -4.08 13.86
C ALA A 56 20.70 -4.15 15.04
N ALA A 57 19.63 -3.36 14.99
CA ALA A 57 18.57 -3.40 15.99
C ALA A 57 17.78 -4.70 15.96
N PHE A 58 17.40 -5.17 14.77
CA PHE A 58 16.76 -6.47 14.59
C PHE A 58 17.66 -7.60 15.13
N GLN A 59 18.96 -7.55 14.87
CA GLN A 59 19.92 -8.57 15.31
C GLN A 59 20.12 -8.56 16.83
N ALA A 60 20.17 -7.38 17.44
CA ALA A 60 20.24 -7.22 18.89
C ALA A 60 18.98 -7.78 19.56
N ASP A 61 17.79 -7.39 19.09
CA ASP A 61 16.53 -7.91 19.61
C ASP A 61 16.39 -9.41 19.38
N PHE A 62 16.80 -9.94 18.22
CA PHE A 62 16.73 -11.36 17.91
C PHE A 62 17.50 -12.23 18.90
N THR A 63 18.70 -11.77 19.29
CA THR A 63 19.55 -12.47 20.26
C THR A 63 18.97 -12.38 21.66
N LEU A 64 18.47 -11.20 22.06
CA LEU A 64 17.83 -10.98 23.35
C LEU A 64 16.54 -11.81 23.49
N ALA A 65 15.70 -11.81 22.46
CA ALA A 65 14.44 -12.55 22.42
C ALA A 65 14.66 -14.07 22.58
N ALA A 66 15.71 -14.61 21.96
CA ALA A 66 16.10 -16.01 22.11
C ALA A 66 16.49 -16.36 23.55
N ALA A 67 17.22 -15.46 24.24
CA ALA A 67 17.59 -15.66 25.64
C ALA A 67 16.39 -15.57 26.60
N GLU A 68 15.41 -14.73 26.28
CA GLU A 68 14.21 -14.49 27.09
C GLU A 68 13.03 -15.41 26.75
N GLY A 69 13.14 -16.24 25.70
CA GLY A 69 12.07 -17.13 25.25
C GLY A 69 10.84 -16.39 24.70
N ARG A 70 11.00 -15.17 24.19
CA ARG A 70 9.93 -14.36 23.59
C ARG A 70 10.02 -14.31 22.07
N GLN A 71 8.97 -13.82 21.42
CA GLN A 71 9.02 -13.49 20.00
C GLN A 71 9.98 -12.32 19.74
N SER A 72 10.81 -12.43 18.70
CA SER A 72 11.68 -11.36 18.23
C SER A 72 10.94 -10.41 17.29
N ALA A 73 11.45 -9.17 17.17
CA ALA A 73 10.97 -8.16 16.24
C ALA A 73 11.06 -8.68 14.80
N SER A 74 12.12 -9.42 14.49
CA SER A 74 12.31 -10.07 13.19
C SER A 74 11.19 -11.06 12.85
N ALA A 75 10.80 -11.91 13.81
CA ALA A 75 9.69 -12.84 13.63
C ALA A 75 8.33 -12.11 13.61
N ALA A 76 8.16 -11.06 14.41
CA ALA A 76 6.95 -10.24 14.41
C ALA A 76 6.76 -9.48 13.09
N TYR A 77 7.85 -8.97 12.51
CA TYR A 77 7.87 -8.27 11.23
C TYR A 77 7.45 -9.19 10.07
N VAL A 78 8.05 -10.37 9.97
CA VAL A 78 7.63 -11.39 8.97
C VAL A 78 6.17 -11.81 9.19
N ALA A 79 5.73 -11.94 10.45
CA ALA A 79 4.33 -12.28 10.75
C ALA A 79 3.34 -11.15 10.39
N MET A 80 3.77 -9.89 10.35
CA MET A 80 2.99 -8.77 9.82
C MET A 80 2.81 -8.92 8.31
N HIS A 81 3.92 -9.12 7.57
CA HIS A 81 3.92 -9.38 6.13
C HIS A 81 3.05 -10.56 5.72
N ALA A 82 3.02 -11.62 6.51
CA ALA A 82 2.19 -12.81 6.25
C ALA A 82 0.69 -12.64 6.58
N ARG A 83 0.26 -11.50 7.13
CA ARG A 83 -1.12 -11.28 7.61
C ARG A 83 -1.76 -10.04 6.99
N SER A 84 -1.69 -8.91 7.67
CA SER A 84 -2.36 -7.66 7.27
C SER A 84 -1.76 -7.12 5.98
N ASP A 85 -0.44 -7.09 5.88
CA ASP A 85 0.33 -6.67 4.70
C ASP A 85 0.16 -7.64 3.52
N LEU A 86 -0.29 -8.87 3.74
CA LEU A 86 -0.67 -9.78 2.66
C LEU A 86 -2.03 -9.39 2.06
N VAL A 87 -2.96 -8.90 2.89
CA VAL A 87 -4.35 -8.65 2.52
C VAL A 87 -4.58 -7.19 2.09
N PHE A 88 -3.85 -6.26 2.69
CA PHE A 88 -4.02 -4.83 2.46
C PHE A 88 -3.74 -4.41 1.01
N PRO A 89 -2.64 -4.83 0.36
CA PRO A 89 -2.32 -4.36 -0.98
C PRO A 89 -3.36 -4.76 -2.04
N PRO A 90 -3.89 -6.01 -2.08
CA PRO A 90 -5.02 -6.36 -2.94
C PRO A 90 -6.27 -5.51 -2.67
N LEU A 91 -6.60 -5.25 -1.41
CA LEU A 91 -7.76 -4.42 -1.03
C LEU A 91 -7.59 -2.96 -1.45
N LEU A 92 -6.37 -2.40 -1.32
CA LEU A 92 -6.06 -1.06 -1.79
C LEU A 92 -6.14 -0.98 -3.32
N ALA A 93 -5.58 -1.94 -4.04
CA ALA A 93 -5.69 -2.01 -5.50
C ALA A 93 -7.15 -2.07 -5.95
N ALA A 94 -7.97 -2.91 -5.30
CA ALA A 94 -9.40 -3.00 -5.56
C ALA A 94 -10.14 -1.69 -5.23
N SER A 95 -9.76 -1.00 -4.15
CA SER A 95 -10.32 0.30 -3.78
C SER A 95 -9.99 1.38 -4.82
N LEU A 96 -8.75 1.46 -5.30
CA LEU A 96 -8.34 2.40 -6.35
C LEU A 96 -9.10 2.15 -7.65
N ALA A 97 -9.18 0.89 -8.07
CA ALA A 97 -9.96 0.44 -9.22
C ALA A 97 -11.43 0.85 -9.10
N PHE A 98 -12.03 0.58 -7.94
CA PHE A 98 -13.42 0.94 -7.66
C PHE A 98 -13.63 2.46 -7.68
N LEU A 99 -12.76 3.25 -7.07
CA LEU A 99 -12.89 4.71 -7.05
C LEU A 99 -12.81 5.31 -8.46
N ALA A 100 -11.93 4.79 -9.31
CA ALA A 100 -11.88 5.16 -10.73
C ALA A 100 -13.16 4.76 -11.46
N PHE A 101 -13.63 3.52 -11.28
CA PHE A 101 -14.88 3.04 -11.88
C PHE A 101 -16.10 3.85 -11.41
N ALA A 102 -16.20 4.13 -10.12
CA ALA A 102 -17.30 4.87 -9.52
C ALA A 102 -17.41 6.30 -10.07
N SER A 103 -16.28 6.92 -10.43
CA SER A 103 -16.26 8.24 -11.08
C SER A 103 -17.08 8.27 -12.38
N VAL A 104 -17.16 7.14 -13.09
CA VAL A 104 -17.92 6.99 -14.33
C VAL A 104 -19.40 6.71 -14.03
N TYR A 105 -19.70 5.78 -13.12
CA TYR A 105 -21.05 5.21 -12.97
C TYR A 105 -21.94 5.83 -11.89
N ALA A 106 -21.41 6.69 -11.00
CA ALA A 106 -22.17 7.24 -9.86
C ALA A 106 -23.36 8.16 -10.23
N GLY A 107 -23.79 8.27 -11.50
CA GLY A 107 -24.81 9.24 -11.95
C GLY A 107 -25.80 8.81 -13.02
N ARG A 108 -25.85 7.54 -13.45
CA ARG A 108 -26.80 7.01 -14.46
C ARG A 108 -26.81 7.67 -15.86
N THR A 109 -26.07 8.75 -16.13
CA THR A 109 -26.28 9.58 -17.32
C THR A 109 -25.38 9.34 -18.53
N GLN A 110 -24.33 8.49 -18.44
CA GLN A 110 -23.50 8.18 -19.60
C GLN A 110 -23.52 6.67 -19.90
N ALA A 111 -24.20 6.31 -20.99
CA ALA A 111 -24.20 4.96 -21.55
C ALA A 111 -22.83 4.57 -22.15
N SER A 112 -21.95 5.55 -22.42
CA SER A 112 -20.58 5.33 -22.87
C SER A 112 -19.65 6.43 -22.36
N PRO A 113 -18.62 6.11 -21.55
CA PRO A 113 -17.61 7.08 -21.13
C PRO A 113 -16.80 7.60 -22.34
N SER A 114 -16.31 8.84 -22.24
CA SER A 114 -15.39 9.37 -23.27
C SER A 114 -14.10 8.56 -23.31
N ARG A 115 -13.42 8.53 -24.48
CA ARG A 115 -12.15 7.81 -24.65
C ARG A 115 -11.11 8.19 -23.58
N GLN A 116 -11.04 9.48 -23.22
CA GLN A 116 -10.12 9.99 -22.20
C GLN A 116 -10.42 9.41 -20.80
N VAL A 117 -11.70 9.33 -20.44
CA VAL A 117 -12.14 8.74 -19.16
C VAL A 117 -11.80 7.24 -19.12
N SER A 118 -12.07 6.50 -20.21
CA SER A 118 -11.72 5.08 -20.30
C SER A 118 -10.22 4.83 -20.19
N VAL A 119 -9.39 5.66 -20.84
CA VAL A 119 -7.92 5.61 -20.70
C VAL A 119 -7.51 5.90 -19.26
N GLY A 120 -8.08 6.92 -18.62
CA GLY A 120 -7.80 7.24 -17.22
C GLY A 120 -8.11 6.08 -16.26
N VAL A 121 -9.26 5.43 -16.42
CA VAL A 121 -9.61 4.23 -15.65
C VAL A 121 -8.62 3.09 -15.90
N GLY A 122 -8.27 2.83 -17.17
CA GLY A 122 -7.27 1.83 -17.53
C GLY A 122 -5.89 2.09 -16.92
N LEU A 123 -5.47 3.35 -16.87
CA LEU A 123 -4.22 3.76 -16.22
C LEU A 123 -4.27 3.54 -14.71
N VAL A 124 -5.38 3.86 -14.04
CA VAL A 124 -5.52 3.57 -12.60
C VAL A 124 -5.42 2.07 -12.33
N MET A 125 -6.05 1.23 -13.16
CA MET A 125 -5.93 -0.22 -13.06
C MET A 125 -4.47 -0.69 -13.20
N ALA A 126 -3.75 -0.21 -14.22
CA ALA A 126 -2.36 -0.55 -14.44
C ALA A 126 -1.46 -0.12 -13.27
N LEU A 127 -1.69 1.07 -12.72
CA LEU A 127 -0.96 1.57 -11.55
C LEU A 127 -1.28 0.77 -10.29
N ALA A 128 -2.53 0.38 -10.08
CA ALA A 128 -2.94 -0.46 -8.94
C ALA A 128 -2.29 -1.85 -8.96
N PHE A 129 -2.17 -2.48 -10.14
CA PHE A 129 -1.42 -3.74 -10.29
C PHE A 129 0.09 -3.56 -10.12
N THR A 130 0.64 -2.44 -10.60
CA THR A 130 2.07 -2.14 -10.43
C THR A 130 2.38 -1.93 -8.94
N TYR A 131 1.54 -1.18 -8.22
CA TYR A 131 1.60 -1.04 -6.77
C TYR A 131 1.62 -2.41 -6.09
N LEU A 132 0.68 -3.30 -6.45
CA LEU A 132 0.57 -4.63 -5.87
C LEU A 132 1.85 -5.45 -6.07
N ALA A 133 2.40 -5.45 -7.28
CA ALA A 133 3.64 -6.15 -7.59
C ALA A 133 4.84 -5.57 -6.83
N CYS A 134 4.95 -4.24 -6.75
CA CYS A 134 6.00 -3.57 -5.98
C CYS A 134 5.92 -3.92 -4.49
N ASP A 135 4.74 -3.88 -3.89
CA ASP A 135 4.54 -4.17 -2.47
C ASP A 135 4.87 -5.65 -2.14
N PHE A 136 4.38 -6.60 -2.93
CA PHE A 136 4.72 -8.01 -2.75
C PHE A 136 6.22 -8.29 -2.83
N LEU A 137 6.89 -7.72 -3.82
CA LEU A 137 8.33 -7.88 -3.99
C LEU A 137 9.11 -7.17 -2.89
N GLU A 138 8.64 -6.01 -2.46
CA GLU A 138 9.25 -5.27 -1.37
C GLU A 138 9.20 -6.07 -0.08
N ASN A 139 8.03 -6.59 0.31
CA ASN A 139 7.88 -7.36 1.55
C ASN A 139 8.79 -8.59 1.54
N ALA A 140 8.89 -9.29 0.39
CA ALA A 140 9.81 -10.43 0.24
C ALA A 140 11.28 -10.02 0.38
N VAL A 141 11.65 -8.85 -0.17
CA VAL A 141 13.00 -8.29 -0.05
C VAL A 141 13.28 -7.85 1.40
N ALA A 142 12.32 -7.22 2.07
CA ALA A 142 12.42 -6.82 3.45
C ALA A 142 12.53 -8.03 4.39
N ASP A 143 11.79 -9.10 4.14
CA ASP A 143 11.92 -10.37 4.86
C ASP A 143 13.29 -11.02 4.67
N ALA A 144 13.84 -10.97 3.45
CA ALA A 144 15.19 -11.46 3.18
C ALA A 144 16.28 -10.62 3.86
N MET A 145 16.00 -9.37 4.24
CA MET A 145 16.93 -8.49 4.94
C MET A 145 16.76 -8.52 6.46
N TYR A 146 15.53 -8.58 6.96
CA TYR A 146 15.21 -8.36 8.37
C TYR A 146 14.53 -9.57 9.03
N GLY A 147 14.21 -10.61 8.28
CA GLY A 147 13.59 -11.83 8.79
C GLY A 147 14.58 -12.75 9.55
N PRO A 148 14.08 -13.79 10.24
CA PRO A 148 14.91 -14.63 11.11
C PRO A 148 16.07 -15.32 10.38
N GLN A 149 15.86 -15.68 9.11
CA GLN A 149 16.90 -16.27 8.26
C GLN A 149 18.03 -15.27 7.98
N ALA A 150 17.70 -13.99 7.80
CA ALA A 150 18.67 -12.91 7.58
C ALA A 150 19.52 -12.64 8.82
N MET A 151 18.96 -12.83 10.03
CA MET A 151 19.70 -12.67 11.28
C MET A 151 20.83 -13.71 11.41
N ALA A 152 20.66 -14.90 10.81
CA ALA A 152 21.69 -15.93 10.74
C ALA A 152 22.68 -15.74 9.59
N ALA A 153 22.25 -15.15 8.48
CA ALA A 153 23.06 -14.98 7.27
C ALA A 153 23.93 -13.71 7.24
N GLY A 154 23.58 -12.68 8.02
CA GLY A 154 24.26 -11.39 8.01
C GLY A 154 23.58 -10.34 7.12
N PHE A 155 24.01 -9.08 7.25
CA PHE A 155 23.44 -7.96 6.50
C PHE A 155 23.84 -8.01 5.01
N ASN A 156 22.85 -7.91 4.11
CA ASN A 156 23.06 -7.87 2.68
C ASN A 156 22.85 -6.45 2.11
N GLY A 157 23.92 -5.65 2.10
CA GLY A 157 23.91 -4.26 1.62
C GLY A 157 23.39 -4.06 0.19
N PRO A 158 23.78 -4.88 -0.80
CA PRO A 158 23.28 -4.77 -2.17
C PRO A 158 21.75 -4.79 -2.32
N ILE A 159 21.05 -5.51 -1.43
CA ILE A 159 19.59 -5.62 -1.47
C ILE A 159 18.89 -4.32 -1.02
N VAL A 160 19.57 -3.45 -0.26
CA VAL A 160 19.02 -2.16 0.17
C VAL A 160 18.54 -1.31 -1.02
N PHE A 161 19.32 -1.30 -2.10
CA PHE A 161 18.95 -0.55 -3.31
C PHE A 161 17.66 -1.10 -3.94
N VAL A 162 17.51 -2.43 -3.97
CA VAL A 162 16.30 -3.09 -4.49
C VAL A 162 15.09 -2.69 -3.65
N LEU A 163 15.22 -2.74 -2.31
CA LEU A 163 14.18 -2.30 -1.39
C LEU A 163 13.78 -0.84 -1.68
N GLN A 164 14.75 0.09 -1.77
CA GLN A 164 14.47 1.49 -2.09
C GLN A 164 13.71 1.68 -3.41
N VAL A 165 14.10 0.98 -4.47
CA VAL A 165 13.45 1.08 -5.78
C VAL A 165 12.00 0.60 -5.69
N LEU A 166 11.76 -0.51 -5.01
CA LEU A 166 10.43 -1.08 -4.83
C LEU A 166 9.54 -0.17 -3.97
N THR A 167 10.03 0.33 -2.83
CA THR A 167 9.31 1.27 -1.97
C THR A 167 8.94 2.55 -2.74
N ARG A 168 9.88 3.12 -3.51
CA ARG A 168 9.60 4.32 -4.34
C ARG A 168 8.59 4.03 -5.44
N GLY A 169 8.70 2.89 -6.12
CA GLY A 169 7.75 2.46 -7.15
C GLY A 169 6.34 2.30 -6.59
N LYS A 170 6.23 1.67 -5.41
CA LYS A 170 5.00 1.51 -4.63
C LYS A 170 4.31 2.85 -4.40
N TYR A 171 5.01 3.82 -3.78
CA TYR A 171 4.39 5.11 -3.47
C TYR A 171 4.13 5.98 -4.72
N LEU A 172 5.03 5.96 -5.70
CA LEU A 172 4.84 6.72 -6.94
C LEU A 172 3.58 6.27 -7.67
N THR A 173 3.35 4.96 -7.77
CA THR A 173 2.15 4.41 -8.42
C THR A 173 0.88 4.78 -7.68
N LEU A 174 0.88 4.77 -6.34
CA LEU A 174 -0.25 5.24 -5.52
C LEU A 174 -0.55 6.72 -5.73
N VAL A 175 0.47 7.58 -5.71
CA VAL A 175 0.30 9.03 -5.91
C VAL A 175 -0.28 9.30 -7.30
N LEU A 176 0.28 8.69 -8.34
CA LEU A 176 -0.21 8.84 -9.71
C LEU A 176 -1.65 8.34 -9.86
N ALA A 177 -1.98 7.18 -9.27
CA ALA A 177 -3.35 6.65 -9.30
C ALA A 177 -4.32 7.60 -8.61
N GLY A 178 -3.96 8.14 -7.43
CA GLY A 178 -4.75 9.12 -6.71
C GLY A 178 -5.01 10.39 -7.51
N LEU A 179 -3.98 10.95 -8.16
CA LEU A 179 -4.12 12.14 -9.01
C LEU A 179 -5.07 11.89 -10.19
N ILE A 180 -4.96 10.72 -10.85
CA ILE A 180 -5.84 10.37 -11.97
C ILE A 180 -7.29 10.19 -11.47
N ILE A 181 -7.50 9.51 -10.34
CA ILE A 181 -8.83 9.35 -9.73
C ILE A 181 -9.44 10.73 -9.45
N VAL A 182 -8.70 11.64 -8.80
CA VAL A 182 -9.17 13.01 -8.54
C VAL A 182 -9.53 13.73 -9.84
N ALA A 183 -8.69 13.63 -10.87
CA ALA A 183 -8.96 14.23 -12.18
C ALA A 183 -10.25 13.67 -12.82
N LEU A 184 -10.50 12.37 -12.72
CA LEU A 184 -11.72 11.73 -13.23
C LEU A 184 -12.97 12.27 -12.50
N TRP A 185 -12.92 12.39 -11.17
CA TRP A 185 -14.01 12.96 -10.38
C TRP A 185 -14.25 14.45 -10.67
N VAL A 186 -13.20 15.24 -10.86
CA VAL A 186 -13.31 16.66 -11.24
C VAL A 186 -13.91 16.81 -12.64
N ALA A 187 -13.45 16.00 -13.61
CA ALA A 187 -13.97 16.02 -14.97
C ALA A 187 -15.46 15.69 -15.01
N ARG A 188 -15.89 14.72 -14.17
CA ARG A 188 -17.30 14.38 -13.98
C ARG A 188 -18.13 15.58 -13.49
N TRP A 189 -17.66 16.30 -12.48
CA TRP A 189 -18.41 17.44 -11.92
C TRP A 189 -18.52 18.63 -12.88
N LYS A 190 -17.54 18.81 -13.77
CA LYS A 190 -17.52 19.86 -14.79
C LYS A 190 -18.30 19.51 -16.06
N GLY A 191 -18.77 18.28 -16.22
CA GLY A 191 -19.55 17.85 -17.38
C GLY A 191 -20.89 18.61 -17.49
N PRO A 192 -21.45 18.77 -18.70
CA PRO A 192 -22.68 19.52 -18.91
C PRO A 192 -23.82 18.90 -18.08
N ARG A 193 -24.36 19.66 -17.12
CA ARG A 193 -25.67 19.38 -16.53
C ARG A 193 -26.69 19.53 -17.65
N GLN A 194 -27.27 18.42 -18.12
CA GLN A 194 -28.40 18.51 -19.04
C GLN A 194 -29.46 19.40 -18.39
N PRO A 195 -29.94 20.48 -19.07
CA PRO A 195 -31.12 21.18 -18.60
C PRO A 195 -32.26 20.16 -18.53
N ALA A 196 -33.02 20.19 -17.43
CA ALA A 196 -34.23 19.39 -17.30
C ALA A 196 -35.07 19.63 -18.56
N ALA A 197 -35.40 18.54 -19.28
CA ALA A 197 -36.29 18.64 -20.42
C ALA A 197 -37.60 19.28 -19.94
N PRO A 198 -38.12 20.31 -20.63
CA PRO A 198 -39.42 20.86 -20.26
C PRO A 198 -40.46 19.75 -20.42
N GLU A 199 -41.22 19.51 -19.35
CA GLU A 199 -42.40 18.65 -19.39
C GLU A 199 -43.38 19.25 -20.42
N THR A 200 -43.65 18.50 -21.48
CA THR A 200 -44.73 18.78 -22.45
C THR A 200 -45.87 17.80 -22.25
#